data_AF-I9BPV6-F1
#
_entry.id   AF-I9BPV6-F1
#
_cell.length_a   1.000
_cell.length_b   1.000
_cell.length_c   1.000
_cell.angle_alpha   90.00
_cell.angle_beta   90.00
_cell.angle_gamma   90.00
#
_symmetry.space_group_name_H-M   'P 1'
#
loop_
_entity.id
_entity.type
_entity.pdbx_description
1 polymer ?
#
loop_
_entity_poly.entity_id
_entity_poly.type
_entity_poly.pdbx_seq_one_letter_code
_entity_poly.pdbx_strand_id
1 'polypeptide(L)'
;MDIYFSPSLEVENKANKNGLTISAVGDPEDPEFYIFYKRPISVVKKQFFRKPQTVVEDYISEITGQTKEDVIECLNALIKNDLEFLRRKIA
;
A
#
# COMPACT_ATOMS: atom_id res chain seq x y z
N MET A 1 15.70 3.15 -25.94
CA MET A 1 14.84 3.41 -24.77
C MET A 1 14.18 2.10 -24.48
N ASP A 2 14.47 1.54 -23.32
CA ASP A 2 13.94 0.24 -22.93
C ASP A 2 12.78 0.48 -21.97
N ILE A 3 11.62 -0.05 -22.33
CA ILE A 3 10.39 0.04 -21.54
C ILE A 3 10.19 -1.32 -20.88
N TYR A 4 10.15 -1.34 -19.55
CA TYR A 4 9.95 -2.55 -18.77
C TYR A 4 8.53 -2.59 -18.20
N PHE A 5 8.06 -3.81 -17.92
CA PHE A 5 6.77 -4.08 -17.29
C PHE A 5 6.96 -5.13 -16.21
N SER A 6 6.26 -4.96 -15.09
CA SER A 6 6.13 -5.96 -14.05
C SER A 6 4.66 -6.37 -13.90
N PRO A 7 4.37 -7.67 -13.73
CA PRO A 7 3.03 -8.10 -13.39
C PRO A 7 2.66 -7.61 -11.97
N SER A 8 1.43 -7.11 -11.83
CA SER A 8 0.91 -6.60 -10.56
C SER A 8 -0.41 -7.25 -10.18
N LEU A 9 -0.59 -7.50 -8.89
CA LEU A 9 -1.84 -7.91 -8.26
C LEU A 9 -2.41 -6.75 -7.45
N GLU A 10 -3.69 -6.43 -7.67
CA GLU A 10 -4.40 -5.39 -6.93
C GLU A 10 -5.57 -5.98 -6.15
N VAL A 11 -5.65 -5.66 -4.85
CA VAL A 11 -6.72 -6.09 -3.96
C VAL A 11 -7.21 -4.90 -3.13
N GLU A 12 -8.51 -4.60 -3.20
CA GLU A 12 -9.16 -3.53 -2.41
C GLU A 12 -10.24 -4.12 -1.50
N ASN A 13 -10.22 -3.72 -0.22
CA ASN A 13 -11.36 -3.86 0.67
C ASN A 13 -12.39 -2.74 0.38
N LYS A 14 -13.46 -3.11 -0.33
CA LYS A 14 -14.51 -2.17 -0.74
C LYS A 14 -15.23 -1.46 0.41
N ALA A 15 -15.22 -2.05 1.61
CA ALA A 15 -15.92 -1.48 2.78
C ALA A 15 -15.17 -0.29 3.39
N ASN A 16 -13.84 -0.25 3.30
CA ASN A 16 -13.02 0.77 3.97
C ASN A 16 -11.96 1.42 3.07
N LYS A 17 -11.92 1.07 1.77
CA LYS A 17 -11.02 1.66 0.77
C LYS A 17 -9.53 1.45 1.01
N ASN A 18 -9.17 0.51 1.89
CA ASN A 18 -7.79 0.06 2.03
C ASN A 18 -7.49 -0.98 0.95
N GLY A 19 -6.34 -0.88 0.31
CA GLY A 19 -5.95 -1.81 -0.75
C GLY A 19 -4.44 -1.95 -0.88
N LEU A 20 -4.02 -3.09 -1.41
CA LEU A 20 -2.64 -3.40 -1.71
C LEU A 20 -2.49 -3.59 -3.22
N THR A 21 -1.48 -2.95 -3.80
CA THR A 21 -0.94 -3.29 -5.12
C THR A 21 0.41 -3.94 -4.89
N ILE A 22 0.64 -5.12 -5.45
CA ILE A 22 1.87 -5.89 -5.30
C ILE A 22 2.45 -6.14 -6.69
N SER A 23 3.70 -5.74 -6.92
CA SER A 23 4.39 -5.97 -8.20
C SER A 23 5.57 -6.90 -8.00
N ALA A 24 5.68 -7.95 -8.82
CA ALA A 24 6.86 -8.82 -8.86
C ALA A 24 7.89 -8.24 -9.83
N VAL A 25 9.12 -8.04 -9.37
CA VAL A 25 10.22 -7.44 -10.13
C VAL A 25 11.49 -8.28 -9.98
N GLY A 26 12.48 -8.05 -10.85
CA GLY A 26 13.76 -8.75 -10.78
C GLY A 26 13.73 -10.12 -11.48
N ASP A 27 14.41 -11.10 -10.90
CA ASP A 27 14.58 -12.44 -11.46
C ASP A 27 13.29 -13.28 -11.26
N PRO A 28 12.73 -13.92 -12.30
CA PRO A 28 11.59 -14.81 -12.15
C PRO A 28 11.82 -16.00 -11.21
N GLU A 29 13.06 -16.48 -11.05
CA GLU A 29 13.39 -17.58 -10.13
C GLU A 29 13.56 -17.11 -8.68
N ASP A 30 13.91 -15.84 -8.47
CA ASP A 30 14.05 -15.20 -7.16
C ASP A 30 13.50 -13.75 -7.19
N PRO A 31 12.16 -13.59 -7.22
CA PRO A 31 11.55 -12.30 -7.42
C PRO A 31 11.59 -11.45 -6.15
N GLU A 32 11.82 -10.15 -6.33
CA GLU A 32 11.60 -9.12 -5.32
C GLU A 32 10.20 -8.54 -5.51
N PHE A 33 9.57 -8.10 -4.41
CA PHE A 33 8.24 -7.52 -4.45
C PHE A 33 8.23 -6.06 -4.01
N TYR A 34 7.49 -5.24 -4.77
CA TYR A 34 7.10 -3.90 -4.37
C TYR A 34 5.66 -3.95 -3.87
N ILE A 35 5.39 -3.41 -2.69
CA ILE A 35 4.07 -3.38 -2.08
C ILE A 35 3.65 -1.91 -1.90
N PHE A 36 2.55 -1.53 -2.54
CA PHE A 36 1.94 -0.23 -2.42
C PHE A 36 0.67 -0.36 -1.57
N TYR A 37 0.58 0.42 -0.50
CA TYR A 37 -0.56 0.46 0.40
C TYR A 37 -1.39 1.73 0.19
N LYS A 38 -2.54 1.56 -0.45
CA LYS A 38 -3.52 2.59 -0.72
C LYS A 38 -4.56 2.66 0.41
N ARG A 39 -4.82 3.85 0.94
CA ARG A 39 -5.81 4.07 2.02
C ARG A 39 -6.28 5.52 2.13
N PRO A 40 -7.48 5.76 2.70
CA PRO A 40 -7.89 7.10 3.08
C PRO A 40 -7.10 7.62 4.29
N ILE A 41 -6.66 8.88 4.25
CA ILE A 41 -6.06 9.58 5.40
C ILE A 41 -6.71 10.94 5.63
N SER A 42 -6.78 11.35 6.89
CA SER A 42 -7.20 12.70 7.29
C SER A 42 -5.99 13.60 7.46
N VAL A 43 -5.83 14.57 6.57
CA VAL A 43 -4.77 15.58 6.65
C VAL A 43 -5.32 16.84 7.33
N VAL A 44 -4.70 17.23 8.43
CA VAL A 44 -5.04 18.48 9.13
C VAL A 44 -4.22 19.62 8.55
N LYS A 45 -4.86 20.49 7.75
CA LYS A 45 -4.21 21.74 7.33
C LYS A 45 -4.30 22.75 8.49
N LYS A 46 -3.15 23.15 9.04
CA LYS A 46 -3.08 24.26 9.99
C LYS A 46 -3.24 25.58 9.22
N GLN A 47 -4.47 26.05 9.07
CA GLN A 47 -4.73 27.46 8.79
C GLN A 47 -4.96 28.19 10.11
N PHE A 48 -4.31 29.34 10.28
CA PHE A 48 -4.50 30.21 11.43
C PHE A 48 -6.02 30.44 11.63
N PHE A 49 -6.54 30.01 12.79
CA PHE A 49 -7.92 30.16 13.28
C PHE A 49 -9.01 29.18 12.81
N ARG A 50 -8.75 28.20 11.94
CA ARG A 50 -9.70 27.09 11.69
C ARG A 50 -8.94 25.85 11.19
N LYS A 51 -9.26 24.65 11.68
CA LYS A 51 -8.68 23.38 11.21
C LYS A 51 -9.58 22.75 10.16
N PRO A 52 -9.46 23.06 8.86
CA PRO A 52 -10.09 22.22 7.84
C PRO A 52 -9.39 20.85 7.82
N GLN A 53 -10.14 19.79 8.12
CA GLN A 53 -9.72 18.43 7.82
C GLN A 53 -9.97 18.18 6.33
N THR A 54 -8.93 17.81 5.59
CA THR A 54 -9.06 17.32 4.22
C THR A 54 -8.85 15.82 4.24
N VAL A 55 -9.80 15.06 3.71
CA VAL A 55 -9.61 13.61 3.49
C VAL A 55 -8.94 13.42 2.14
N VAL A 56 -7.83 12.69 2.13
CA VAL A 56 -7.20 12.20 0.90
C VAL A 56 -7.57 10.73 0.79
N GLU A 57 -8.49 10.41 -0.12
CA GLU A 57 -9.07 9.07 -0.28
C GLU A 57 -8.04 8.03 -0.74
N ASP A 58 -7.10 8.45 -1.58
CA ASP A 58 -6.18 7.57 -2.30
C ASP A 58 -4.72 7.81 -1.88
N TYR A 59 -4.46 7.95 -0.58
CA TYR A 59 -3.08 8.09 -0.11
C TYR A 59 -2.34 6.77 -0.26
N ILE A 60 -1.15 6.81 -0.87
CA ILE A 60 -0.33 5.65 -1.16
C ILE A 60 1.00 5.78 -0.41
N SER A 61 1.39 4.72 0.29
CA SER A 61 2.77 4.52 0.73
C SER A 61 3.31 3.23 0.13
N GLU A 62 4.63 3.08 0.03
CA GLU A 62 5.25 1.94 -0.62
C GLU A 62 6.40 1.37 0.19
N ILE A 63 6.67 0.09 -0.01
CA ILE A 63 7.87 -0.60 0.46
C ILE A 63 8.37 -1.55 -0.64
N THR A 64 9.67 -1.54 -0.87
CA THR A 64 10.37 -2.37 -1.87
C THR A 64 11.27 -3.38 -1.17
N GLY A 65 11.98 -4.25 -1.90
CA GLY A 65 12.87 -5.24 -1.28
C GLY A 65 12.15 -6.36 -0.55
N GLN A 66 10.85 -6.56 -0.82
CA GLN A 66 10.04 -7.49 -0.03
C GLN A 66 10.11 -8.91 -0.58
N THR A 67 10.05 -9.87 0.33
CA THR A 67 9.97 -11.29 0.01
C THR A 67 8.54 -11.72 -0.29
N LYS A 68 8.38 -12.93 -0.83
CA LYS A 68 7.05 -13.56 -0.98
C LYS A 68 6.34 -13.69 0.38
N GLU A 69 7.07 -13.98 1.44
CA GLU A 69 6.54 -14.11 2.80
C GLU A 69 6.00 -12.77 3.32
N ASP A 70 6.70 -11.67 3.08
CA ASP A 70 6.23 -10.32 3.41
C ASP A 70 4.92 -9.98 2.67
N VAL A 71 4.81 -10.36 1.39
CA VAL A 71 3.59 -10.19 0.59
C VAL A 71 2.43 -10.97 1.22
N ILE A 72 2.66 -12.24 1.58
CA ILE A 72 1.63 -13.09 2.21
C ILE A 72 1.19 -12.49 3.55
N GLU A 73 2.13 -11.95 4.34
CA GLU A 73 1.82 -11.30 5.61
C GLU A 73 0.94 -10.06 5.41
N CYS A 74 1.27 -9.20 4.44
CA CYS A 74 0.49 -8.01 4.10
C CYS A 74 -0.91 -8.37 3.58
N LEU A 75 -1.02 -9.35 2.68
CA LEU A 75 -2.33 -9.82 2.18
C LEU A 75 -3.19 -10.38 3.32
N ASN A 76 -2.61 -11.16 4.22
CA ASN A 76 -3.34 -11.67 5.38
C ASN A 76 -3.79 -10.55 6.33
N ALA A 77 -2.96 -9.54 6.55
CA ALA A 77 -3.32 -8.37 7.33
C ALA A 77 -4.50 -7.61 6.69
N LEU A 78 -4.50 -7.41 5.36
CA LEU A 78 -5.63 -6.81 4.65
C LEU A 78 -6.91 -7.64 4.79
N ILE A 79 -6.84 -8.96 4.61
CA ILE A 79 -7.98 -9.89 4.74
C ILE A 79 -8.56 -9.86 6.16
N LYS A 80 -7.70 -9.83 7.18
CA LYS A 80 -8.09 -9.79 8.60
C LYS A 80 -8.44 -8.39 9.08
N ASN A 81 -8.36 -7.38 8.22
CA ASN A 81 -8.55 -5.98 8.54
C ASN A 81 -7.59 -5.47 9.65
N ASP A 82 -6.38 -6.02 9.72
CA ASP A 82 -5.30 -5.56 10.58
C ASP A 82 -4.58 -4.37 9.93
N LEU A 83 -5.29 -3.24 9.88
CA LEU A 83 -4.81 -2.02 9.22
C LEU A 83 -3.63 -1.36 9.96
N GLU A 84 -3.51 -1.62 11.27
CA GLU A 84 -2.41 -1.11 12.09
C GLU A 84 -1.10 -1.82 11.77
N PHE A 85 -1.14 -3.14 11.54
CA PHE A 85 0.01 -3.85 11.00
C PHE A 85 0.48 -3.26 9.66
N LEU A 86 -0.45 -3.07 8.71
CA LEU A 86 -0.13 -2.52 7.39
C LEU A 86 0.48 -1.12 7.47
N ARG A 87 -0.05 -0.28 8.37
CA ARG A 87 0.52 1.05 8.64
C ARG A 87 1.94 0.94 9.20
N ARG A 88 2.16 0.13 10.24
CA ARG A 88 3.51 0.01 10.83
C ARG A 88 4.54 -0.56 9.86
N LYS A 89 4.14 -1.48 8.99
CA LYS A 89 5.04 -2.15 8.03
C LYS A 89 5.37 -1.28 6.82
N ILE A 90 4.41 -0.48 6.33
CA ILE A 90 4.49 0.19 5.01
C ILE A 90 4.42 1.72 5.10
N ALA A 91 4.13 2.32 6.26
CA ALA A 91 3.90 3.76 6.44
C ALA A 91 4.90 4.44 7.38
#